data_AF-A0A1M6MCZ6-F1
#
_entry.id   AF-A0A1M6MCZ6-F1
#
_cell.length_a   1.000
_cell.length_b   1.000
_cell.length_c   1.000
_cell.angle_alpha   90.00
_cell.angle_beta   90.00
_cell.angle_gamma   90.00
#
_symmetry.space_group_name_H-M   'P 1'
#
loop_
_entity.id
_entity.type
_entity.pdbx_description
1 polymer ?
#
loop_
_entity_poly.entity_id
_entity_poly.type
_entity_poly.pdbx_seq_one_letter_code
_entity_poly.pdbx_strand_id
1 'polypeptide(L)'
;MKQGGIVQTCIVIARGVLNSRDLRRKMMMQQVIMLVLAIALGTWLIDDWLDDGPVRFLVFWGGVGLFVVMLCLFCIYDMLKAWKEEVDEDKKNY
;
A
#
# COMPACT_ATOMS: atom_id res chain seq x y z
N MET A 1 -11.02 -21.37 22.71
CA MET A 1 -10.07 -20.31 22.32
C MET A 1 -9.64 -20.53 20.87
N LYS A 2 -10.19 -19.74 19.94
CA LYS A 2 -10.03 -19.90 18.48
C LYS A 2 -8.87 -19.01 17.97
N GLN A 3 -7.67 -19.18 18.52
CA GLN A 3 -6.51 -18.34 18.17
C GLN A 3 -5.84 -18.73 16.84
N GLY A 4 -6.08 -19.93 16.30
CA GLY A 4 -5.47 -20.39 15.04
C GLY A 4 -6.07 -19.78 13.76
N GLY A 5 -7.30 -19.24 13.81
CA GLY A 5 -8.01 -18.77 12.63
C GLY A 5 -7.44 -17.48 12.03
N ILE A 6 -7.10 -16.50 12.86
CA ILE A 6 -6.58 -15.20 12.40
C ILE A 6 -5.20 -15.38 11.76
N VAL A 7 -4.33 -16.18 12.38
CA VAL A 7 -2.99 -16.47 11.86
C VAL A 7 -3.06 -17.24 10.54
N GLN A 8 -3.97 -18.22 10.40
CA GLN A 8 -4.22 -18.89 9.12
C GLN A 8 -4.76 -17.93 8.06
N THR A 9 -5.63 -17.01 8.43
CA THR A 9 -6.17 -16.01 7.50
C THR A 9 -5.06 -15.06 7.04
N CYS A 10 -4.18 -14.61 7.94
CA CYS A 10 -3.00 -13.82 7.60
C CYS A 10 -2.02 -14.58 6.68
N ILE A 11 -1.80 -15.88 6.91
CA ILE A 11 -0.93 -16.72 6.06
C ILE A 11 -1.57 -16.97 4.69
N VAL A 12 -2.88 -17.17 4.62
CA VAL A 12 -3.61 -17.36 3.35
C VAL A 12 -3.63 -16.06 2.55
N ILE A 13 -3.85 -14.93 3.21
CA ILE A 13 -3.74 -13.61 2.58
C ILE A 13 -2.29 -13.36 2.14
N ALA A 14 -1.30 -13.66 2.98
CA ALA A 14 0.11 -13.52 2.63
C ALA A 14 0.48 -14.39 1.43
N ARG A 15 0.05 -15.66 1.40
CA ARG A 15 0.23 -16.57 0.26
C ARG A 15 -0.53 -16.11 -0.98
N GLY A 16 -1.75 -15.62 -0.84
CA GLY A 16 -2.56 -15.07 -1.92
C GLY A 16 -1.92 -13.82 -2.54
N VAL A 17 -1.39 -12.94 -1.69
CA VAL A 17 -0.59 -11.76 -2.06
C VAL A 17 0.75 -12.17 -2.68
N LEU A 18 1.34 -13.27 -2.19
CA LEU A 18 2.59 -13.78 -2.73
C LEU A 18 2.44 -14.44 -4.11
N ASN A 19 1.26 -15.01 -4.43
CA ASN A 19 1.04 -15.87 -5.59
C ASN A 19 0.17 -15.24 -6.70
N SER A 20 -0.60 -14.18 -6.42
CA SER A 20 -1.56 -13.62 -7.37
C SER A 20 -1.22 -12.18 -7.74
N ARG A 21 -0.78 -11.97 -9.00
CA ARG A 21 -0.52 -10.63 -9.58
C ARG A 21 -1.76 -9.72 -9.48
N ASP A 22 -2.96 -10.28 -9.64
CA ASP A 22 -4.22 -9.53 -9.52
C ASP A 22 -4.54 -9.09 -8.09
N LEU A 23 -4.23 -9.91 -7.08
CA LEU A 23 -4.50 -9.55 -5.69
C LEU A 23 -3.55 -8.44 -5.22
N ARG A 24 -2.27 -8.52 -5.60
CA ARG A 24 -1.27 -7.45 -5.38
C ARG A 24 -1.72 -6.13 -5.99
N ARG A 25 -2.10 -6.14 -7.27
CA ARG A 25 -2.58 -4.94 -7.98
C ARG A 25 -3.85 -4.36 -7.38
N LYS A 26 -4.81 -5.20 -6.95
CA LYS A 26 -6.02 -4.73 -6.25
C LYS A 26 -5.71 -4.06 -4.91
N MET A 27 -4.84 -4.65 -4.10
CA MET A 27 -4.44 -4.07 -2.82
C MET A 27 -3.70 -2.75 -3.02
N MET A 28 -2.81 -2.67 -3.99
CA MET A 28 -2.14 -1.42 -4.39
C MET A 28 -3.14 -0.36 -4.84
N MET A 29 -4.09 -0.72 -5.69
CA MET A 29 -5.15 0.21 -6.14
C MET A 29 -5.95 0.77 -4.96
N GLN A 30 -6.33 -0.09 -4.00
CA GLN A 30 -7.04 0.35 -2.80
C GLN A 30 -6.22 1.35 -1.98
N GLN A 31 -4.92 1.12 -1.82
CA GLN A 31 -4.04 2.02 -1.07
C GLN A 31 -3.83 3.36 -1.79
N VAL A 32 -3.70 3.35 -3.12
CA VAL A 32 -3.60 4.57 -3.93
C VAL A 32 -4.89 5.38 -3.84
N ILE A 33 -6.06 4.72 -3.89
CA ILE A 33 -7.35 5.40 -3.70
C ILE A 33 -7.43 6.03 -2.30
N MET A 34 -7.01 5.32 -1.26
CA MET A 34 -6.93 5.87 0.11
C MET A 34 -6.01 7.09 0.19
N LEU A 35 -4.86 7.07 -0.50
CA LEU A 35 -3.95 8.22 -0.55
C LEU A 35 -4.63 9.43 -1.21
N VAL A 36 -5.28 9.23 -2.36
CA VAL A 36 -5.98 10.30 -3.08
C VAL A 36 -7.09 10.89 -2.21
N LEU A 37 -7.85 10.05 -1.50
CA LEU A 37 -8.86 10.51 -0.55
C LEU A 37 -8.23 11.28 0.61
N ALA A 38 -7.11 10.83 1.17
CA ALA A 38 -6.42 11.55 2.24
C ALA A 38 -5.95 12.94 1.79
N ILE A 39 -5.41 13.06 0.58
CA ILE A 39 -5.01 14.34 -0.01
C ILE A 39 -6.23 15.24 -0.23
N ALA A 40 -7.30 14.71 -0.81
CA ALA A 40 -8.52 15.46 -1.06
C ALA A 40 -9.16 15.97 0.25
N LEU A 41 -9.21 15.13 1.28
CA LEU A 41 -9.69 15.51 2.61
C LEU A 41 -8.81 16.58 3.25
N GLY A 42 -7.49 16.42 3.18
CA GLY A 42 -6.54 17.40 3.71
C GLY A 42 -6.60 18.76 3.01
N THR A 43 -6.94 18.76 1.71
CA THR A 43 -6.96 19.98 0.89
C THR A 43 -8.32 20.69 0.91
N TRP A 44 -9.43 19.96 1.03
CA TRP A 44 -10.77 20.57 0.95
C TRP A 44 -11.56 20.54 2.24
N LEU A 45 -11.46 19.46 3.01
CA LEU A 45 -12.37 19.25 4.14
C LEU A 45 -11.78 19.74 5.46
N ILE A 46 -10.46 19.73 5.58
CA ILE A 46 -9.74 20.00 6.83
C ILE A 46 -8.79 21.20 6.66
N ASP A 47 -8.90 21.94 5.55
CA ASP A 47 -8.01 23.08 5.22
C ASP A 47 -8.03 24.15 6.33
N ASP A 48 -9.22 24.63 6.70
CA ASP A 48 -9.40 25.62 7.79
C ASP A 48 -8.85 25.13 9.14
N TRP A 49 -8.89 23.82 9.41
CA TRP A 49 -8.39 23.25 10.68
C TRP A 49 -6.87 23.02 10.66
N LEU A 50 -6.29 22.81 9.48
CA LEU A 50 -4.85 22.73 9.29
C LEU A 50 -4.19 24.10 9.39
N ASP A 51 -4.85 25.14 8.88
CA ASP A 51 -4.32 26.51 8.87
C ASP A 51 -4.29 27.15 10.28
N ASP A 52 -5.09 26.59 11.19
CA ASP A 52 -5.22 26.97 12.60
C ASP A 52 -3.94 26.67 13.44
N GLY A 53 -2.97 25.93 12.90
CA GLY A 53 -1.70 25.72 13.59
C GLY A 53 -0.62 24.97 12.78
N PRO A 54 0.61 25.52 12.69
CA PRO A 54 1.69 24.97 11.85
C PRO A 54 2.13 23.55 12.25
N VAL A 55 1.94 23.16 13.52
CA VAL A 55 2.25 21.81 14.00
C VAL A 55 1.25 20.79 13.45
N ARG A 56 -0.05 21.13 13.37
CA ARG A 56 -1.09 20.23 12.84
C ARG A 56 -0.89 20.00 11.34
N PHE A 57 -0.55 21.08 10.63
CA PHE A 57 -0.15 21.01 9.23
C PHE A 57 1.02 20.03 9.03
N LEU A 58 2.11 20.19 9.79
CA LEU A 58 3.29 19.32 9.69
C LEU A 58 3.00 17.86 10.05
N VAL A 59 2.18 17.60 11.07
CA VAL A 59 1.84 16.22 11.49
C VAL A 59 0.96 15.55 10.43
N PHE A 60 -0.05 16.24 9.90
CA PHE A 60 -0.93 15.69 8.89
C PHE A 60 -0.19 15.45 7.57
N TRP A 61 0.44 16.49 7.02
CA TRP A 61 1.18 16.38 5.75
C TRP A 61 2.43 15.51 5.88
N GLY A 62 3.08 15.51 7.04
CA GLY A 62 4.17 14.58 7.34
C GLY A 62 3.71 13.12 7.37
N GLY A 63 2.54 12.85 7.95
CA GLY A 63 1.92 11.52 7.93
C GLY A 63 1.52 11.08 6.52
N VAL A 64 0.88 11.97 5.74
CA VAL A 64 0.53 11.71 4.33
C VAL A 64 1.80 11.49 3.50
N GLY A 65 2.82 12.33 3.67
CA GLY A 65 4.10 12.19 2.98
C GLY A 65 4.81 10.88 3.31
N LEU A 66 4.84 10.48 4.59
CA LEU A 66 5.38 9.19 5.01
C LEU A 66 4.61 8.02 4.36
N PHE A 67 3.29 8.13 4.29
CA PHE A 67 2.44 7.14 3.64
C PHE A 67 2.73 7.03 2.14
N VAL A 68 2.96 8.15 1.45
CA VAL A 68 3.41 8.16 0.04
C VAL A 68 4.74 7.42 -0.11
N VAL A 69 5.73 7.70 0.74
CA VAL A 69 7.03 7.02 0.69
C VAL A 69 6.88 5.51 0.89
N MET A 70 6.03 5.09 1.83
CA MET A 70 5.72 3.68 2.04
C MET A 70 5.09 3.03 0.79
N LEU A 71 4.16 3.73 0.12
CA LEU A 71 3.57 3.25 -1.12
C LEU A 71 4.59 3.15 -2.26
N CYS A 72 5.50 4.11 -2.39
CA CYS A 72 6.58 4.03 -3.36
C CYS A 72 7.47 2.79 -3.15
N LEU A 73 7.82 2.49 -1.89
CA LEU A 73 8.56 1.26 -1.55
C LEU A 73 7.78 -0.01 -1.94
N PHE A 74 6.48 -0.04 -1.67
CA PHE A 74 5.62 -1.14 -2.11
C PHE A 74 5.57 -1.27 -3.63
N CYS A 75 5.48 -0.16 -4.38
CA CYS A 75 5.54 -0.17 -5.84
C CYS A 75 6.84 -0.76 -6.37
N ILE A 76 7.98 -0.38 -5.80
CA ILE A 76 9.29 -0.89 -6.21
C ILE A 76 9.38 -2.40 -5.94
N TYR A 77 8.92 -2.84 -4.76
CA TYR A 77 8.87 -4.26 -4.43
C TYR A 77 7.97 -5.05 -5.38
N ASP A 78 6.80 -4.49 -5.72
CA ASP A 78 5.84 -5.08 -6.66
C ASP A 78 6.47 -5.28 -8.06
N MET A 79 7.18 -4.25 -8.54
CA MET A 79 7.88 -4.28 -9.83
C MET A 79 9.02 -5.30 -9.84
N LEU A 80 9.87 -5.32 -8.81
CA LEU A 80 10.96 -6.29 -8.67
C LEU A 80 10.43 -7.73 -8.64
N LYS A 81 9.30 -7.94 -7.97
CA LYS A 81 8.69 -9.27 -7.89
C LYS A 81 8.07 -9.71 -9.21
N ALA A 82 7.40 -8.80 -9.92
CA ALA A 82 6.90 -9.08 -11.27
C ALA A 82 8.05 -9.45 -12.23
N TRP A 83 9.18 -8.74 -12.14
CA TRP A 83 10.36 -9.05 -12.95
C TRP A 83 10.95 -10.43 -12.64
N LYS A 84 11.01 -10.81 -11.35
CA LYS A 84 11.46 -12.15 -10.95
C LYS A 84 10.56 -13.25 -11.51
N GLU A 85 9.25 -13.06 -11.51
CA GLU A 85 8.28 -14.02 -12.08
C GLU A 85 8.56 -14.26 -13.57
N GLU A 86 8.83 -13.20 -14.34
CA GLU A 86 9.17 -13.28 -15.78
C GLU A 86 10.50 -14.01 -16.03
N VAL A 87 11.53 -13.74 -15.22
CA VAL A 87 12.84 -14.42 -15.32
C VAL A 87 12.74 -15.92 -14.98
N ASP A 88 11.92 -16.28 -13.99
CA ASP A 88 11.71 -17.68 -13.61
C ASP A 88 10.89 -18.44 -14.69
N GLU A 89 9.98 -17.76 -15.39
CA GLU A 89 9.26 -18.33 -16.55
C GLU A 89 10.20 -18.56 -17.74
N ASP A 90 11.08 -17.60 -18.06
CA ASP A 90 12.06 -17.73 -19.14
C ASP A 90 13.04 -18.89 -18.90
N LYS A 91 13.49 -19.10 -17.65
CA LYS A 91 14.35 -20.23 -17.28
C LYS A 91 13.68 -21.60 -17.42
N LYS A 92 12.35 -21.68 -17.38
CA LYS A 92 11.61 -22.94 -17.48
C LYS A 92 11.35 -23.36 -18.93
N ASN A 93 11.46 -22.41 -19.87
CA ASN A 93 11.33 -22.63 -21.31
C ASN A 93 12.65 -23.02 -22.01
N TYR A 94 13.78 -22.99 -21.28
CA TYR A 94 15.10 -23.48 -21.72
C TYR A 94 15.46 -24.79 -21.02
#